data_AF-A0A9W6R797-F1
#
_entry.id   AF-A0A9W6R797-F1
#
_cell.length_a   1.000
_cell.length_b   1.000
_cell.length_c   1.000
_cell.angle_alpha   90.00
_cell.angle_beta   90.00
_cell.angle_gamma   90.00
#
_symmetry.space_group_name_H-M   'P 1'
#
loop_
_entity.id
_entity.type
_entity.pdbx_description
1 polymer ?
#
loop_
_entity_poly.entity_id
_entity_poly.type
_entity_poly.pdbx_seq_one_letter_code
_entity_poly.pdbx_strand_id
1 'polypeptide(L)'
;MGWVTDASIRRLLEAPLPPDKGGYAAVVCVVSRAEGDGVVHRQHLGDWSSIHDLTGRHVAVITPDPAGVAVVDRGVAVRGIALFGDEHGTRLVNADPWPRPPAYAPTLPMPLDEHATAVTTVATELQEYFGIAEETLPCAVIVCTAEQQVVVVGLNRRITLYGLLKHVKSELEPQLARLNRARAEMEPYVAERQQALAELAEAERRAAAWRSAVAARKEWVKRREQLAAELTDLAADVDADTAALCRWLAARLPQDRTLDRRDATRAETLFTALSSRIGNLPSRKRQSLLRRLRRAVAALGTNVAPVPEEPDADLADLTERASRSQAAYHAISAKHSAAGGLDMLGAVRSAANRLGLDESRSGLLSWREVRWPVTAFIPPPHRAPLVRRDRG
;
A
#
# COMPACT_ATOMS: atom_id res chain seq x y z
N MET A 1 11.81 18.43 -24.12
CA MET A 1 12.30 17.13 -23.61
C MET A 1 11.11 16.22 -23.38
N GLY A 2 11.12 15.05 -24.01
CA GLY A 2 10.36 13.84 -23.64
C GLY A 2 8.85 13.98 -23.52
N TRP A 3 8.16 14.09 -24.65
CA TRP A 3 6.71 13.87 -24.71
C TRP A 3 6.47 12.39 -24.36
N VAL A 4 5.72 12.13 -23.29
CA VAL A 4 5.37 10.76 -22.90
C VAL A 4 4.25 10.30 -23.82
N THR A 5 4.63 9.64 -24.93
CA THR A 5 3.78 8.99 -25.93
C THR A 5 3.78 7.47 -25.82
N ASP A 6 4.24 6.91 -24.68
CA ASP A 6 4.43 5.46 -24.54
C ASP A 6 4.11 4.96 -23.11
N ALA A 7 2.92 5.34 -22.62
CA ALA A 7 2.23 4.55 -21.62
C ALA A 7 1.25 3.63 -22.38
N SER A 8 1.82 2.70 -23.15
CA SER A 8 1.06 1.75 -23.96
C SER A 8 0.08 1.00 -23.05
N ILE A 9 -1.15 0.79 -23.53
CA ILE A 9 -2.22 0.00 -22.87
C ILE A 9 -1.67 -1.32 -22.28
N ARG A 10 -0.64 -1.88 -22.93
CA ARG A 10 0.22 -2.96 -22.42
C ARG A 10 0.68 -2.77 -20.97
N ARG A 11 1.22 -1.61 -20.58
CA ARG A 11 1.64 -1.31 -19.18
C ARG A 11 0.48 -1.24 -18.20
N LEU A 12 -0.70 -0.78 -18.63
CA LEU A 12 -1.90 -0.74 -17.78
C LEU A 12 -2.48 -2.15 -17.58
N LEU A 13 -2.41 -3.00 -18.59
CA LEU A 13 -2.82 -4.41 -18.52
C LEU A 13 -1.79 -5.31 -17.81
N GLU A 14 -0.51 -4.94 -17.84
CA GLU A 14 0.58 -5.60 -17.10
C GLU A 14 0.68 -5.13 -15.64
N ALA A 15 -0.01 -4.04 -15.27
CA ALA A 15 -0.07 -3.59 -13.88
C ALA A 15 -0.84 -4.61 -13.04
N PRO A 16 -0.38 -4.95 -11.83
CA PRO A 16 -1.13 -5.79 -10.92
C PRO A 16 -2.36 -5.02 -10.44
N LEU A 17 -3.49 -5.21 -11.14
CA LEU A 17 -4.82 -4.78 -10.74
C LEU A 17 -5.66 -5.88 -10.02
N PRO A 18 -5.12 -6.78 -9.16
CA PRO A 18 -5.99 -7.67 -8.40
C PRO A 18 -6.97 -6.89 -7.51
N PRO A 19 -8.27 -7.23 -7.51
CA PRO A 19 -9.27 -6.56 -6.67
C PRO A 19 -9.01 -6.70 -5.17
N ASP A 20 -8.26 -7.73 -4.74
CA ASP A 20 -7.80 -7.94 -3.36
C ASP A 20 -6.69 -6.96 -2.91
N LYS A 21 -6.05 -6.25 -3.86
CA LYS A 21 -5.02 -5.23 -3.59
C LYS A 21 -5.48 -3.80 -3.88
N GLY A 22 -6.79 -3.59 -4.06
CA GLY A 22 -7.35 -2.28 -4.39
C GLY A 22 -7.38 -1.96 -5.90
N GLY A 23 -7.23 -2.98 -6.76
CA GLY A 23 -7.41 -2.85 -8.21
C GLY A 23 -8.85 -3.04 -8.69
N TYR A 24 -9.08 -2.89 -9.99
CA TYR A 24 -10.39 -3.14 -10.63
C TYR A 24 -10.50 -4.59 -11.09
N ALA A 25 -11.68 -5.21 -10.91
CA ALA A 25 -11.98 -6.55 -11.40
C ALA A 25 -12.06 -6.62 -12.94
N ALA A 26 -12.36 -5.49 -13.59
CA ALA A 26 -12.32 -5.38 -15.04
C ALA A 26 -11.94 -3.99 -15.53
N VAL A 27 -11.42 -3.93 -16.75
CA VAL A 27 -11.16 -2.70 -17.50
C VAL A 27 -11.95 -2.73 -18.81
N VAL A 28 -12.73 -1.70 -19.12
CA VAL A 28 -13.58 -1.64 -20.32
C VAL A 28 -13.07 -0.58 -21.28
N CYS A 29 -12.52 -0.95 -22.43
CA CYS A 29 -12.12 -0.02 -23.49
C CYS A 29 -13.23 0.10 -24.54
N VAL A 30 -13.72 1.31 -24.82
CA VAL A 30 -14.65 1.53 -25.94
C VAL A 30 -13.87 1.78 -27.23
N VAL A 31 -14.09 0.96 -28.25
CA VAL A 31 -13.41 1.06 -29.54
C VAL A 31 -14.43 1.49 -30.60
N SER A 32 -14.30 2.73 -31.06
CA SER A 32 -15.14 3.32 -32.10
C SER A 32 -14.33 4.33 -32.89
N ARG A 33 -14.47 4.35 -34.22
CA ARG A 33 -13.90 5.40 -35.07
C ARG A 33 -14.83 6.62 -35.12
N ALA A 34 -14.27 7.80 -35.35
CA ALA A 34 -15.05 9.03 -35.46
C ALA A 34 -15.94 9.07 -36.71
N GLU A 35 -15.49 8.43 -37.80
CA GLU A 35 -16.23 8.29 -39.06
C GLU A 35 -17.25 7.13 -39.06
N GLY A 36 -17.32 6.34 -37.97
CA GLY A 36 -18.30 5.25 -37.80
C GLY A 36 -19.72 5.76 -37.51
N ASP A 37 -20.67 4.87 -37.12
CA ASP A 37 -22.07 5.24 -36.80
C ASP A 37 -22.11 6.33 -35.70
N GLY A 38 -22.06 7.61 -36.12
CA GLY A 38 -21.86 8.76 -35.25
C GLY A 38 -23.03 9.00 -34.31
N VAL A 39 -24.14 8.28 -34.49
CA VAL A 39 -25.23 8.20 -33.50
C VAL A 39 -24.80 7.36 -32.30
N VAL A 40 -24.17 6.21 -32.54
CA VAL A 40 -23.65 5.33 -31.48
C VAL A 40 -22.54 6.05 -30.72
N HIS A 41 -21.56 6.63 -31.41
CA HIS A 41 -20.48 7.39 -30.77
C HIS A 41 -21.01 8.54 -29.86
N ARG A 42 -21.99 9.33 -30.35
CA ARG A 42 -22.61 10.41 -29.55
C ARG A 42 -23.45 9.89 -28.39
N GLN A 43 -24.15 8.77 -28.56
CA GLN A 43 -24.91 8.15 -27.48
C GLN A 43 -23.98 7.65 -26.36
N HIS A 44 -22.80 7.13 -26.70
CA HIS A 44 -21.80 6.70 -25.72
C HIS A 44 -21.23 7.86 -24.90
N LEU A 45 -21.02 9.02 -25.53
CA LEU A 45 -20.57 10.23 -24.83
C LEU A 45 -21.69 10.89 -24.02
N GLY A 46 -22.94 10.81 -24.47
CA GLY A 46 -24.11 11.37 -23.78
C GLY A 46 -24.53 10.60 -22.52
N ASP A 47 -24.43 9.27 -22.55
CA ASP A 47 -24.80 8.40 -21.42
C ASP A 47 -23.68 8.25 -20.37
N TRP A 48 -22.54 8.94 -20.56
CA TRP A 48 -21.32 8.76 -19.78
C TRP A 48 -21.48 9.06 -18.29
N SER A 49 -22.20 10.14 -17.95
CA SER A 49 -22.51 10.48 -16.56
C SER A 49 -23.26 9.36 -15.82
N SER A 50 -24.09 8.59 -16.54
CA SER A 50 -24.90 7.50 -16.00
C SER A 50 -24.15 6.16 -15.96
N ILE A 51 -23.06 6.01 -16.71
CA ILE A 51 -22.19 4.82 -16.67
C ILE A 51 -21.41 4.75 -15.36
N HIS A 52 -21.05 5.91 -14.78
CA HIS A 52 -20.40 6.00 -13.46
C HIS A 52 -21.24 5.39 -12.33
N ASP A 53 -22.57 5.52 -12.37
CA ASP A 53 -23.49 4.92 -11.40
C ASP A 53 -23.55 3.38 -11.50
N LEU A 54 -23.12 2.81 -12.64
CA LEU A 54 -23.18 1.38 -12.91
C LEU A 54 -21.89 0.63 -12.54
N THR A 55 -20.73 1.25 -12.73
CA THR A 55 -19.43 0.55 -12.66
C THR A 55 -18.85 0.50 -11.24
N GLY A 56 -19.23 1.45 -10.37
CA GLY A 56 -18.84 1.47 -8.96
C GLY A 56 -17.33 1.31 -8.74
N ARG A 57 -16.93 0.56 -7.70
CA ARG A 57 -15.52 0.33 -7.33
C ARG A 57 -14.84 -0.88 -8.00
N HIS A 58 -15.52 -1.58 -8.93
CA HIS A 58 -15.06 -2.89 -9.42
C HIS A 58 -14.76 -2.93 -10.93
N VAL A 59 -15.26 -1.97 -11.70
CA VAL A 59 -15.02 -1.90 -13.15
C VAL A 59 -14.46 -0.53 -13.49
N ALA A 60 -13.24 -0.49 -14.02
CA ALA A 60 -12.71 0.71 -14.65
C ALA A 60 -13.22 0.78 -16.09
N VAL A 61 -13.63 1.96 -16.56
CA VAL A 61 -13.98 2.18 -17.97
C VAL A 61 -12.97 3.17 -18.54
N ILE A 62 -12.39 2.81 -19.68
CA ILE A 62 -11.40 3.56 -20.43
C ILE A 62 -12.03 3.95 -21.78
N THR A 63 -12.02 5.24 -22.08
CA THR A 63 -12.36 5.73 -23.42
C THR A 63 -11.14 6.34 -24.07
N PRO A 64 -11.00 6.25 -25.39
CA PRO A 64 -10.06 7.10 -26.11
C PRO A 64 -10.42 8.57 -25.88
N ASP A 65 -9.61 9.30 -25.11
CA ASP A 65 -9.68 10.76 -25.00
C ASP A 65 -8.44 11.41 -25.65
N PRO A 66 -8.60 12.08 -26.80
CA PRO A 66 -7.53 12.75 -27.56
C PRO A 66 -6.70 13.80 -26.83
N ALA A 67 -7.21 14.47 -25.80
CA ALA A 67 -6.51 15.63 -25.25
C ALA A 67 -6.03 15.44 -23.82
N GLY A 68 -6.27 14.29 -23.20
CA GLY A 68 -5.94 14.06 -21.80
C GLY A 68 -6.62 15.08 -20.90
N VAL A 69 -7.87 14.82 -20.53
CA VAL A 69 -8.52 15.61 -19.48
C VAL A 69 -7.73 15.52 -18.16
N ALA A 70 -7.27 16.68 -17.68
CA ALA A 70 -6.85 16.98 -16.32
C ALA A 70 -7.97 17.84 -15.69
N VAL A 71 -8.41 17.76 -14.43
CA VAL A 71 -8.01 17.10 -13.17
C VAL A 71 -9.31 16.79 -12.40
N VAL A 72 -9.42 15.66 -11.68
CA VAL A 72 -10.22 15.62 -10.44
C VAL A 72 -9.54 14.78 -9.35
N ASP A 73 -9.45 15.39 -8.17
CA ASP A 73 -8.79 14.98 -6.94
C ASP A 73 -9.48 13.76 -6.28
N ARG A 74 -9.03 12.56 -6.68
CA ARG A 74 -9.12 11.23 -5.99
C ARG A 74 -8.83 10.01 -6.90
N GLY A 75 -8.33 10.19 -8.12
CA GLY A 75 -7.98 9.08 -9.02
C GLY A 75 -6.69 9.35 -9.83
N VAL A 76 -6.00 8.28 -10.22
CA VAL A 76 -4.80 8.35 -11.07
C VAL A 76 -5.23 8.72 -12.49
N ALA A 77 -4.73 9.84 -13.01
CA ALA A 77 -4.81 10.18 -14.42
C ALA A 77 -3.64 9.54 -15.17
N VAL A 78 -3.93 8.61 -16.08
CA VAL A 78 -3.01 8.24 -17.17
C VAL A 78 -3.53 8.97 -18.41
N ARG A 79 -2.66 9.63 -19.17
CA ARG A 79 -3.05 10.37 -20.39
C ARG A 79 -4.03 9.55 -21.25
N GLY A 80 -5.21 10.11 -21.50
CA GLY A 80 -6.26 9.47 -22.30
C GLY A 80 -7.13 8.44 -21.55
N ILE A 81 -7.04 8.37 -20.21
CA ILE A 81 -7.73 7.35 -19.38
C ILE A 81 -8.23 8.00 -18.08
N ALA A 82 -9.55 8.02 -17.87
CA ALA A 82 -10.14 8.43 -16.61
C ALA A 82 -10.56 7.20 -15.78
N LEU A 83 -9.84 6.94 -14.68
CA LEU A 83 -10.18 5.90 -13.72
C LEU A 83 -11.18 6.45 -12.71
N PHE A 84 -12.43 6.04 -12.82
CA PHE A 84 -13.47 6.37 -11.84
C PHE A 84 -13.73 5.19 -10.92
N GLY A 85 -13.48 5.41 -9.65
CA GLY A 85 -13.77 4.47 -8.57
C GLY A 85 -13.04 4.90 -7.32
N ASP A 86 -13.59 5.87 -6.59
CA ASP A 86 -13.78 5.82 -5.13
C ASP A 86 -14.22 7.21 -4.60
N GLU A 87 -15.39 7.31 -3.97
CA GLU A 87 -15.70 8.46 -3.11
C GLU A 87 -15.17 8.25 -1.69
N HIS A 88 -14.82 7.03 -1.28
CA HIS A 88 -14.47 6.67 0.10
C HIS A 88 -13.46 5.50 0.20
N GLY A 89 -12.14 5.76 0.02
CA GLY A 89 -11.14 4.82 0.58
C GLY A 89 -9.79 4.54 -0.08
N THR A 90 -9.49 4.86 -1.33
CA THR A 90 -8.12 4.71 -1.87
C THR A 90 -7.24 5.87 -1.40
N ARG A 91 -6.72 5.77 -0.18
CA ARG A 91 -5.70 6.69 0.35
C ARG A 91 -4.34 6.33 -0.26
N LEU A 92 -4.05 6.90 -1.43
CA LEU A 92 -2.66 7.15 -1.85
C LEU A 92 -2.23 8.51 -1.29
N VAL A 93 -1.28 8.44 -0.36
CA VAL A 93 -0.52 9.46 0.40
C VAL A 93 -0.74 10.96 0.05
N ASN A 94 -1.14 11.70 1.11
CA ASN A 94 -1.03 13.15 1.36
C ASN A 94 -1.57 14.17 0.33
N ALA A 95 -2.74 14.76 0.66
CA ALA A 95 -3.01 16.18 0.41
C ALA A 95 -4.02 16.72 1.44
N ASP A 96 -3.74 17.91 1.99
CA ASP A 96 -4.57 18.66 2.93
C ASP A 96 -5.94 19.06 2.36
N PRO A 97 -6.95 19.38 3.20
CA PRO A 97 -8.30 19.69 2.73
C PRO A 97 -8.37 21.08 2.06
N TRP A 98 -8.79 21.12 0.79
CA TRP A 98 -9.07 22.36 0.04
C TRP A 98 -10.55 22.50 -0.37
N PRO A 99 -11.05 23.73 -0.59
CA PRO A 99 -12.46 24.04 -0.75
C PRO A 99 -13.00 23.69 -2.15
N ARG A 100 -14.33 23.49 -2.23
CA ARG A 100 -15.05 23.05 -3.43
C ARG A 100 -14.91 24.03 -4.61
N PRO A 101 -14.65 23.56 -5.85
CA PRO A 101 -14.63 24.42 -7.05
C PRO A 101 -16.03 24.59 -7.69
N PRO A 102 -16.24 25.65 -8.50
CA PRO A 102 -17.51 25.96 -9.17
C PRO A 102 -17.75 25.13 -10.43
N ALA A 103 -19.02 24.95 -10.81
CA ALA A 103 -19.46 24.17 -11.96
C ALA A 103 -19.12 24.86 -13.30
N TYR A 104 -18.19 24.29 -14.07
CA TYR A 104 -17.92 24.67 -15.47
C TYR A 104 -18.63 23.70 -16.44
N ALA A 105 -19.17 24.23 -17.53
CA ALA A 105 -19.70 23.42 -18.64
C ALA A 105 -18.55 22.71 -19.39
N PRO A 106 -18.72 21.45 -19.82
CA PRO A 106 -17.66 20.71 -20.51
C PRO A 106 -17.32 21.39 -21.83
N THR A 107 -16.06 21.83 -21.97
CA THR A 107 -15.52 22.39 -23.21
C THR A 107 -14.67 21.32 -23.88
N LEU A 108 -14.83 21.10 -25.18
CA LEU A 108 -13.99 20.15 -25.92
C LEU A 108 -12.53 20.62 -25.86
N PRO A 109 -11.60 19.74 -25.47
CA PRO A 109 -10.22 20.13 -25.17
C PRO A 109 -9.37 20.42 -26.43
N MET A 110 -9.90 20.13 -27.62
CA MET A 110 -9.28 20.45 -28.91
C MET A 110 -10.32 20.59 -30.03
N PRO A 111 -9.96 21.12 -31.22
CA PRO A 111 -10.86 21.18 -32.38
C PRO A 111 -11.40 19.80 -32.78
N LEU A 112 -12.65 19.76 -33.29
CA LEU A 112 -13.37 18.51 -33.59
C LEU A 112 -12.64 17.57 -34.56
N ASP A 113 -11.98 18.11 -35.59
CA ASP A 113 -11.30 17.31 -36.61
C ASP A 113 -10.03 16.64 -36.07
N GLU A 114 -9.27 17.35 -35.21
CA GLU A 114 -8.11 16.80 -34.52
C GLU A 114 -8.51 15.73 -33.50
N HIS A 115 -9.62 15.95 -32.80
CA HIS A 115 -10.21 14.98 -31.88
C HIS A 115 -10.67 13.72 -32.62
N ALA A 116 -11.37 13.87 -33.75
CA ALA A 116 -11.83 12.76 -34.59
C ALA A 116 -10.69 11.90 -35.13
N THR A 117 -9.60 12.55 -35.56
CA THR A 117 -8.38 11.88 -36.02
C THR A 117 -7.75 11.06 -34.90
N ALA A 118 -7.56 11.66 -33.73
CA ALA A 118 -6.95 10.99 -32.58
C ALA A 118 -7.78 9.81 -32.06
N VAL A 119 -9.12 9.94 -31.98
CA VAL A 119 -10.02 8.82 -31.62
C VAL A 119 -9.86 7.67 -32.61
N THR A 120 -9.77 7.97 -33.90
CA THR A 120 -9.63 6.95 -34.95
C THR A 120 -8.28 6.25 -34.89
N THR A 121 -7.18 6.99 -34.62
CA THR A 121 -5.85 6.41 -34.39
C THR A 121 -5.85 5.45 -33.20
N VAL A 122 -6.34 5.90 -32.03
CA VAL A 122 -6.40 5.06 -30.83
C VAL A 122 -7.30 3.84 -31.03
N ALA A 123 -8.43 4.01 -31.73
CA ALA A 123 -9.29 2.88 -32.07
C ALA A 123 -8.55 1.85 -32.94
N THR A 124 -7.72 2.30 -33.89
CA THR A 124 -6.91 1.44 -34.76
C THR A 124 -5.85 0.68 -33.96
N GLU A 125 -5.12 1.37 -33.08
CA GLU A 125 -4.14 0.74 -32.17
C GLU A 125 -4.79 -0.32 -31.27
N LEU A 126 -5.98 -0.02 -30.73
CA LEU A 126 -6.79 -0.96 -29.94
C LEU A 126 -7.24 -2.18 -30.77
N GLN A 127 -7.67 -1.97 -32.01
CA GLN A 127 -8.03 -3.06 -32.92
C GLN A 127 -6.83 -3.98 -33.20
N GLU A 128 -5.66 -3.41 -33.48
CA GLU A 128 -4.44 -4.19 -33.74
C GLU A 128 -3.98 -4.96 -32.50
N TYR A 129 -3.97 -4.31 -31.34
CA TYR A 129 -3.53 -4.91 -30.09
C TYR A 129 -4.40 -6.11 -29.68
N PHE A 130 -5.73 -5.95 -29.73
CA PHE A 130 -6.68 -7.00 -29.34
C PHE A 130 -7.06 -7.94 -30.50
N GLY A 131 -6.69 -7.61 -31.74
CA GLY A 131 -7.08 -8.35 -32.95
C GLY A 131 -8.57 -8.28 -33.23
N ILE A 132 -9.16 -7.09 -33.26
CA ILE A 132 -10.60 -6.90 -33.49
C ILE A 132 -10.85 -6.69 -34.98
N ALA A 133 -11.75 -7.48 -35.57
CA ALA A 133 -12.13 -7.30 -36.96
C ALA A 133 -12.90 -5.99 -37.16
N GLU A 134 -12.71 -5.33 -38.32
CA GLU A 134 -13.33 -4.03 -38.60
C GLU A 134 -14.86 -4.07 -38.56
N GLU A 135 -15.45 -5.17 -39.04
CA GLU A 135 -16.89 -5.45 -38.98
C GLU A 135 -17.48 -5.52 -37.56
N THR A 136 -16.64 -5.62 -36.53
CA THR A 136 -17.07 -5.68 -35.12
C THR A 136 -17.22 -4.29 -34.51
N LEU A 137 -16.74 -3.24 -35.19
CA LEU A 137 -16.87 -1.88 -34.71
C LEU A 137 -18.30 -1.33 -34.91
N PRO A 138 -18.81 -0.50 -33.97
CA PRO A 138 -18.19 -0.15 -32.69
C PRO A 138 -18.29 -1.29 -31.68
N CYS A 139 -17.32 -1.44 -30.77
CA CYS A 139 -17.33 -2.50 -29.75
C CYS A 139 -16.82 -2.04 -28.38
N ALA A 140 -17.20 -2.78 -27.34
CA ALA A 140 -16.60 -2.70 -26.01
C ALA A 140 -15.60 -3.85 -25.82
N VAL A 141 -14.40 -3.54 -25.36
CA VAL A 141 -13.37 -4.52 -24.99
C VAL A 141 -13.30 -4.58 -23.47
N ILE A 142 -13.71 -5.68 -22.88
CA ILE A 142 -13.74 -5.89 -21.44
C ILE A 142 -12.61 -6.84 -21.05
N VAL A 143 -11.61 -6.30 -20.37
CA VAL A 143 -10.45 -7.04 -19.88
C VAL A 143 -10.72 -7.50 -18.45
N CYS A 144 -10.91 -8.80 -18.28
CA CYS A 144 -11.17 -9.45 -16.99
C CYS A 144 -9.82 -9.85 -16.38
N THR A 145 -9.35 -9.07 -15.41
CA THR A 145 -7.95 -9.11 -14.93
C THR A 145 -7.67 -10.33 -14.05
N ALA A 146 -8.64 -10.73 -13.22
CA ALA A 146 -8.51 -11.89 -12.35
C ALA A 146 -8.51 -13.20 -13.17
N GLU A 147 -9.31 -13.26 -14.22
CA GLU A 147 -9.45 -14.41 -15.10
C GLU A 147 -8.45 -14.43 -16.27
N GLN A 148 -7.67 -13.35 -16.44
CA GLN A 148 -6.71 -13.15 -17.53
C GLN A 148 -7.32 -13.41 -18.91
N GLN A 149 -8.49 -12.84 -19.16
CA GLN A 149 -9.23 -12.99 -20.43
C GLN A 149 -9.78 -11.66 -20.91
N VAL A 150 -9.95 -11.54 -22.22
CA VAL A 150 -10.52 -10.36 -22.88
C VAL A 150 -11.81 -10.76 -23.59
N VAL A 151 -12.85 -9.96 -23.42
CA VAL A 151 -14.13 -10.12 -24.11
C VAL A 151 -14.41 -8.90 -24.96
N VAL A 152 -14.60 -9.10 -26.26
CA VAL A 152 -15.01 -8.07 -27.21
C VAL A 152 -16.51 -8.20 -27.42
N VAL A 153 -17.26 -7.11 -27.29
CA VAL A 153 -18.71 -7.08 -27.41
C VAL A 153 -19.09 -6.07 -28.48
N GLY A 154 -19.65 -6.55 -29.59
CA GLY A 154 -20.14 -5.69 -30.68
C GLY A 154 -21.32 -4.85 -30.20
N LEU A 155 -21.23 -3.54 -30.41
CA LEU A 155 -22.22 -2.56 -30.00
C LEU A 155 -22.99 -2.06 -31.23
N ASN A 156 -24.25 -1.70 -31.02
CA ASN A 156 -25.07 -1.10 -32.06
C ASN A 156 -26.21 -0.28 -31.41
N ARG A 157 -27.15 0.22 -32.22
CA ARG A 157 -28.28 1.02 -31.74
C ARG A 157 -29.20 0.30 -30.74
N ARG A 158 -29.24 -1.04 -30.76
CA ARG A 158 -30.04 -1.86 -29.84
C ARG A 158 -29.23 -2.34 -28.64
N ILE A 159 -27.92 -2.52 -28.81
CA ILE A 159 -26.98 -3.08 -27.84
C ILE A 159 -25.99 -1.99 -27.47
N THR A 160 -26.38 -1.19 -26.48
CA THR A 160 -25.57 -0.06 -26.00
C THR A 160 -24.62 -0.50 -24.89
N LEU A 161 -23.52 0.25 -24.72
CA LEU A 161 -22.59 0.03 -23.60
C LEU A 161 -23.31 0.12 -22.24
N TYR A 162 -24.19 1.10 -22.06
CA TYR A 162 -24.98 1.23 -20.83
C TYR A 162 -25.83 -0.02 -20.55
N GLY A 163 -26.52 -0.54 -21.56
CA GLY A 163 -27.31 -1.77 -21.44
C GLY A 163 -26.46 -2.98 -21.05
N LEU A 164 -25.30 -3.14 -21.69
CA LEU A 164 -24.31 -4.18 -21.36
C LEU A 164 -23.86 -4.07 -19.90
N LEU A 165 -23.37 -2.90 -19.49
CA LEU A 165 -22.85 -2.69 -18.13
C LEU A 165 -23.94 -2.84 -17.06
N LYS A 166 -25.18 -2.47 -17.37
CA LYS A 166 -26.32 -2.67 -16.47
C LYS A 166 -26.58 -4.16 -16.23
N HIS A 167 -26.53 -4.99 -17.27
CA HIS A 167 -26.66 -6.44 -17.12
C HIS A 167 -25.48 -7.04 -16.37
N VAL A 168 -24.24 -6.65 -16.70
CA VAL A 168 -23.03 -7.08 -15.96
C VAL A 168 -23.15 -6.74 -14.47
N LYS A 169 -23.55 -5.52 -14.12
CA LYS A 169 -23.78 -5.11 -12.73
C LYS A 169 -24.79 -6.01 -12.03
N SER A 170 -25.90 -6.32 -12.70
CA SER A 170 -26.96 -7.17 -12.14
C SER A 170 -26.47 -8.60 -11.86
N GLU A 171 -25.59 -9.14 -12.70
CA GLU A 171 -24.97 -10.46 -12.50
C GLU A 171 -23.94 -10.45 -11.35
N LEU A 172 -23.23 -9.34 -11.15
CA LEU A 172 -22.22 -9.19 -10.10
C LEU A 172 -22.82 -8.86 -8.73
N GLU A 173 -23.99 -8.23 -8.67
CA GLU A 173 -24.61 -7.74 -7.44
C GLU A 173 -24.75 -8.81 -6.33
N PRO A 174 -25.20 -10.06 -6.62
CA PRO A 174 -25.23 -11.13 -5.63
C PRO A 174 -23.84 -11.52 -5.11
N GLN A 175 -22.83 -11.50 -5.98
CA GLN A 175 -21.43 -11.81 -5.63
C GLN A 175 -20.84 -10.69 -4.76
N LEU A 176 -21.11 -9.44 -5.11
CA LEU A 176 -20.73 -8.26 -4.34
C LEU A 176 -21.37 -8.25 -2.95
N ALA A 177 -22.64 -8.61 -2.84
CA ALA A 177 -23.32 -8.75 -1.56
C ALA A 177 -22.70 -9.86 -0.69
N ARG A 178 -22.22 -10.96 -1.30
CA ARG A 178 -21.48 -12.01 -0.59
C ARG A 178 -20.11 -11.51 -0.11
N LEU A 179 -19.35 -10.82 -0.96
CA LEU A 179 -18.03 -10.28 -0.61
C LEU A 179 -18.12 -9.18 0.45
N ASN A 180 -19.13 -8.31 0.39
CA ASN A 180 -19.37 -7.29 1.41
C ASN A 180 -19.70 -7.93 2.77
N ARG A 181 -20.55 -8.96 2.78
CA ARG A 181 -20.83 -9.73 4.01
C ARG A 181 -19.58 -10.40 4.55
N ALA A 182 -18.78 -11.04 3.70
CA ALA A 182 -17.50 -11.62 4.09
C ALA A 182 -16.55 -10.58 4.71
N ARG A 183 -16.45 -9.39 4.09
CA ARG A 183 -15.63 -8.30 4.62
C ARG A 183 -16.14 -7.81 5.99
N ALA A 184 -17.45 -7.64 6.14
CA ALA A 184 -18.06 -7.26 7.42
C ALA A 184 -17.86 -8.34 8.51
N GLU A 185 -17.93 -9.63 8.14
CA GLU A 185 -17.62 -10.75 9.04
C GLU A 185 -16.14 -10.74 9.47
N MET A 186 -15.22 -10.32 8.59
CA MET A 186 -13.77 -10.27 8.88
C MET A 186 -13.34 -9.05 9.70
N GLU A 187 -14.06 -7.93 9.60
CA GLU A 187 -13.72 -6.66 10.25
C GLU A 187 -13.40 -6.76 11.76
N PRO A 188 -14.21 -7.44 12.60
CA PRO A 188 -13.88 -7.57 14.02
C PRO A 188 -12.58 -8.33 14.26
N TYR A 189 -12.30 -9.38 13.47
CA TYR A 189 -11.07 -10.18 13.60
C TYR A 189 -9.83 -9.39 13.16
N VAL A 190 -9.96 -8.52 12.15
CA VAL A 190 -8.88 -7.62 11.74
C VAL A 190 -8.57 -6.62 12.85
N ALA A 191 -9.60 -5.99 13.41
CA ALA A 191 -9.45 -5.02 14.50
C ALA A 191 -8.83 -5.67 15.75
N GLU A 192 -9.35 -6.82 16.18
CA GLU A 192 -8.85 -7.56 17.34
C GLU A 192 -7.40 -7.99 17.16
N ARG A 193 -7.04 -8.51 15.98
CA ARG A 193 -5.66 -8.88 15.65
C ARG A 193 -4.72 -7.67 15.70
N GLN A 194 -5.11 -6.56 15.09
CA GLN A 194 -4.30 -5.33 15.09
C GLN A 194 -4.08 -4.82 16.50
N GLN A 195 -5.13 -4.81 17.32
CA GLN A 195 -5.05 -4.41 18.72
C GLN A 195 -4.12 -5.33 19.52
N ALA A 196 -4.29 -6.65 19.43
CA ALA A 196 -3.47 -7.61 20.18
C ALA A 196 -1.98 -7.53 19.82
N LEU A 197 -1.66 -7.35 18.52
CA LEU A 197 -0.27 -7.18 18.08
C LEU A 197 0.33 -5.85 18.54
N ALA A 198 -0.45 -4.77 18.55
CA ALA A 198 0.00 -3.47 19.04
C ALA A 198 0.27 -3.49 20.55
N GLU A 199 -0.61 -4.12 21.33
CA GLU A 199 -0.45 -4.31 22.78
C GLU A 199 0.81 -5.13 23.10
N LEU A 200 1.02 -6.26 22.39
CA LEU A 200 2.22 -7.09 22.55
C LEU A 200 3.50 -6.32 22.21
N ALA A 201 3.54 -5.65 21.06
CA ALA A 201 4.72 -4.90 20.62
C ALA A 201 5.10 -3.79 21.61
N GLU A 202 4.11 -3.11 22.20
CA GLU A 202 4.35 -2.09 23.22
C GLU A 202 4.87 -2.70 24.53
N ALA A 203 4.32 -3.84 24.96
CA ALA A 203 4.80 -4.55 26.14
C ALA A 203 6.25 -5.05 25.95
N GLU A 204 6.58 -5.60 24.79
CA GLU A 204 7.94 -6.03 24.45
C GLU A 204 8.95 -4.88 24.46
N ARG A 205 8.56 -3.71 23.91
CA ARG A 205 9.38 -2.49 23.96
C ARG A 205 9.65 -2.07 25.39
N ARG A 206 8.63 -2.01 26.24
CA ARG A 206 8.78 -1.65 27.67
C ARG A 206 9.67 -2.65 28.41
N ALA A 207 9.47 -3.95 28.20
CA ALA A 207 10.29 -5.00 28.81
C ALA A 207 11.75 -4.98 28.33
N ALA A 208 12.00 -4.67 27.06
CA ALA A 208 13.35 -4.51 26.54
C ALA A 208 14.05 -3.27 27.14
N ALA A 209 13.34 -2.14 27.23
CA ALA A 209 13.85 -0.92 27.85
C ALA A 209 14.19 -1.14 29.34
N TRP A 210 13.30 -1.81 30.07
CA TRP A 210 13.53 -2.17 31.47
C TRP A 210 14.74 -3.09 31.64
N ARG A 211 14.83 -4.18 30.87
CA ARG A 211 16.00 -5.11 30.90
C ARG A 211 17.31 -4.38 30.62
N SER A 212 17.31 -3.47 29.64
CA SER A 212 18.47 -2.65 29.30
C SER A 212 18.87 -1.72 30.45
N ALA A 213 17.90 -1.03 31.06
CA ALA A 213 18.14 -0.16 32.20
C ALA A 213 18.67 -0.92 33.43
N VAL A 214 18.10 -2.08 33.74
CA VAL A 214 18.57 -2.96 34.82
C VAL A 214 20.01 -3.43 34.56
N ALA A 215 20.31 -3.87 33.34
CA ALA A 215 21.65 -4.31 32.97
C ALA A 215 22.68 -3.16 33.06
N ALA A 216 22.34 -1.98 32.55
CA ALA A 216 23.18 -0.79 32.64
C ALA A 216 23.44 -0.38 34.10
N ARG A 217 22.42 -0.46 34.97
CA ARG A 217 22.56 -0.19 36.41
C ARG A 217 23.49 -1.19 37.09
N LYS A 218 23.33 -2.50 36.82
CA LYS A 218 24.21 -3.55 37.37
C LYS A 218 25.66 -3.35 36.94
N GLU A 219 25.90 -3.07 35.67
CA GLU A 219 27.25 -2.82 35.13
C GLU A 219 27.87 -1.54 35.72
N TRP A 220 27.07 -0.49 35.93
CA TRP A 220 27.52 0.73 36.61
C TRP A 220 27.98 0.45 38.05
N VAL A 221 27.18 -0.29 38.83
CA VAL A 221 27.54 -0.69 40.20
C VAL A 221 28.84 -1.47 40.21
N LYS A 222 28.95 -2.52 39.38
CA LYS A 222 30.16 -3.35 39.25
C LYS A 222 31.40 -2.54 38.90
N ARG A 223 31.30 -1.61 37.94
CA ARG A 223 32.44 -0.76 37.53
C ARG A 223 32.96 0.11 38.67
N ARG A 224 32.06 0.64 39.51
CA ARG A 224 32.46 1.47 40.65
C ARG A 224 33.07 0.66 41.79
N GLU A 225 32.53 -0.52 42.07
CA GLU A 225 33.13 -1.45 43.03
C GLU A 225 34.54 -1.85 42.59
N GLN A 226 34.72 -2.17 41.31
CA GLN A 226 36.04 -2.45 40.75
C GLN A 226 37.01 -1.26 40.89
N LEU A 227 36.55 -0.03 40.62
CA LEU A 227 37.38 1.17 40.82
C LEU A 227 37.71 1.43 42.29
N ALA A 228 36.78 1.15 43.21
CA ALA A 228 37.02 1.25 44.64
C ALA A 228 38.06 0.23 45.13
N ALA A 229 38.00 -1.00 44.62
CA ALA A 229 39.01 -2.03 44.88
C ALA A 229 40.38 -1.61 44.34
N GLU A 230 40.46 -1.18 43.07
CA GLU A 230 41.70 -0.68 42.46
C GLU A 230 42.33 0.48 43.24
N LEU A 231 41.53 1.39 43.80
CA LEU A 231 42.01 2.48 44.66
C LEU A 231 42.52 1.98 46.02
N THR A 232 41.88 0.95 46.57
CA THR A 232 42.29 0.35 47.85
C THR A 232 43.64 -0.37 47.70
N ASP A 233 43.81 -1.11 46.61
CA ASP A 233 45.08 -1.77 46.27
C ASP A 233 46.18 -0.73 46.04
N LEU A 234 45.89 0.33 45.28
CA LEU A 234 46.84 1.41 45.02
C LEU A 234 47.27 2.14 46.31
N ALA A 235 46.40 2.23 47.31
CA ALA A 235 46.73 2.90 48.57
C ALA A 235 47.90 2.25 49.33
N ALA A 236 48.27 1.00 49.01
CA ALA A 236 49.43 0.33 49.59
C ALA A 236 50.78 0.79 49.01
N ASP A 237 50.78 1.37 47.80
CA ASP A 237 51.99 1.65 47.00
C ASP A 237 52.32 3.15 46.90
N VAL A 238 51.64 4.00 47.67
CA VAL A 238 51.72 5.47 47.58
C VAL A 238 52.02 6.10 48.94
N ASP A 239 52.34 7.40 48.96
CA ASP A 239 52.56 8.14 50.20
C ASP A 239 51.29 8.19 51.08
N ALA A 240 51.47 8.45 52.37
CA ALA A 240 50.38 8.37 53.36
C ALA A 240 49.20 9.30 53.05
N ASP A 241 49.46 10.50 52.51
CA ASP A 241 48.43 11.48 52.19
C ASP A 241 47.62 11.04 50.96
N THR A 242 48.30 10.56 49.91
CA THR A 242 47.64 9.98 48.73
C THR A 242 46.88 8.70 49.10
N ALA A 243 47.42 7.86 49.98
CA ALA A 243 46.77 6.63 50.45
C ALA A 243 45.48 6.92 51.23
N ALA A 244 45.44 8.00 52.02
CA ALA A 244 44.24 8.44 52.70
C ALA A 244 43.16 8.90 51.71
N LEU A 245 43.54 9.66 50.67
CA LEU A 245 42.63 10.10 49.61
C LEU A 245 42.10 8.94 48.75
N CYS A 246 42.95 7.97 48.40
CA CYS A 246 42.55 6.75 47.69
C CYS A 246 41.49 5.97 48.48
N ARG A 247 41.73 5.72 49.78
CA ARG A 247 40.77 5.03 50.66
C ARG A 247 39.47 5.79 50.84
N TRP A 248 39.54 7.12 50.96
CA TRP A 248 38.35 7.98 51.01
C TRP A 248 37.51 7.85 49.72
N LEU A 249 38.13 7.97 48.54
CA LEU A 249 37.38 7.88 47.28
C LEU A 249 36.85 6.46 47.03
N ALA A 250 37.61 5.42 47.43
CA ALA A 250 37.15 4.03 47.38
C ALA A 250 35.89 3.81 48.22
N ALA A 251 35.81 4.38 49.43
CA ALA A 251 34.61 4.32 50.26
C ALA A 251 33.45 5.17 49.71
N ARG A 252 33.76 6.24 48.97
CA ARG A 252 32.75 7.16 48.42
C ARG A 252 32.08 6.63 47.14
N LEU A 253 32.86 6.03 46.24
CA LEU A 253 32.40 5.58 44.92
C LEU A 253 31.15 4.66 44.96
N PRO A 254 31.00 3.69 45.87
CA PRO A 254 29.82 2.82 45.95
C PRO A 254 28.52 3.54 46.33
N GLN A 255 28.59 4.72 46.96
CA GLN A 255 27.42 5.39 47.54
C GLN A 255 26.51 6.08 46.50
N ASP A 256 26.97 6.24 45.26
CA ASP A 256 26.23 6.82 44.12
C ASP A 256 25.61 8.20 44.33
N ARG A 257 26.20 9.00 45.21
CA ARG A 257 25.71 10.36 45.48
C ARG A 257 26.65 11.36 44.85
N THR A 258 26.07 12.46 44.35
CA THR A 258 26.80 13.64 43.92
C THR A 258 27.78 14.08 45.01
N LEU A 259 28.97 14.49 44.60
CA LEU A 259 29.96 15.02 45.53
C LEU A 259 29.55 16.43 45.94
N ASP A 260 29.65 16.73 47.24
CA ASP A 260 29.56 18.10 47.69
C ASP A 260 30.84 18.88 47.30
N ARG A 261 30.86 20.19 47.56
CA ARG A 261 31.98 21.06 47.18
C ARG A 261 33.31 20.64 47.82
N ARG A 262 33.28 20.11 49.05
CA ARG A 262 34.49 19.69 49.78
C ARG A 262 35.02 18.36 49.26
N ASP A 263 34.12 17.41 49.03
CA ASP A 263 34.41 16.12 48.42
C ASP A 263 34.95 16.29 46.99
N ALA A 264 34.39 17.23 46.21
CA ALA A 264 34.87 17.54 44.87
C ALA A 264 36.32 18.07 44.89
N THR A 265 36.66 18.95 45.85
CA THR A 265 38.04 19.42 46.04
C THR A 265 38.98 18.27 46.41
N ARG A 266 38.57 17.37 47.32
CA ARG A 266 39.37 16.18 47.70
C ARG A 266 39.61 15.24 46.52
N ALA A 267 38.60 15.03 45.67
CA ALA A 267 38.73 14.23 44.45
C ALA A 267 39.74 14.86 43.47
N GLU A 268 39.71 16.18 43.28
CA GLU A 268 40.64 16.87 42.38
C GLU A 268 42.08 16.87 42.93
N THR A 269 42.26 16.99 44.25
CA THR A 269 43.55 16.81 44.91
C THR A 269 44.10 15.40 44.64
N LEU A 270 43.27 14.37 44.75
CA LEU A 270 43.65 12.99 44.42
C LEU A 270 44.01 12.84 42.95
N PHE A 271 43.21 13.40 42.03
CA PHE A 271 43.51 13.33 40.59
C PHE A 271 44.82 14.02 40.22
N THR A 272 45.11 15.14 40.87
CA THR A 272 46.36 15.88 40.70
C THR A 272 47.53 15.05 41.23
N ALA A 273 47.42 14.50 42.44
CA ALA A 273 48.42 13.60 43.00
C ALA A 273 48.69 12.42 42.05
N LEU A 274 47.65 11.69 41.65
CA LEU A 274 47.75 10.53 40.74
C LEU A 274 48.27 10.86 39.34
N SER A 275 48.17 12.12 38.90
CA SER A 275 48.76 12.58 37.63
C SER A 275 50.26 12.85 37.71
N SER A 276 50.77 13.11 38.91
CA SER A 276 52.21 13.26 39.18
C SER A 276 52.90 11.89 39.28
N ARG A 277 54.24 11.86 39.35
CA ARG A 277 55.01 10.60 39.33
C ARG A 277 54.89 9.85 40.68
N ILE A 278 53.81 9.11 40.85
CA ILE A 278 53.54 8.29 42.04
C ILE A 278 53.93 6.82 41.81
N GLY A 279 54.77 6.28 42.69
CA GLY A 279 55.12 4.85 42.79
C GLY A 279 55.66 4.20 41.51
N ASN A 280 55.62 2.86 41.48
CA ASN A 280 56.12 2.01 40.38
C ASN A 280 55.09 1.75 39.25
N LEU A 281 53.92 2.40 39.26
CA LEU A 281 52.87 2.13 38.27
C LEU A 281 53.27 2.60 36.85
N PRO A 282 53.15 1.75 35.81
CA PRO A 282 53.38 2.16 34.42
C PRO A 282 52.46 3.33 34.01
N SER A 283 53.00 4.29 33.25
CA SER A 283 52.30 5.51 32.82
C SER A 283 50.95 5.24 32.14
N ARG A 284 50.86 4.23 31.28
CA ARG A 284 49.63 3.83 30.58
C ARG A 284 48.53 3.35 31.53
N LYS A 285 48.86 2.54 32.53
CA LYS A 285 47.89 2.04 33.52
C LYS A 285 47.34 3.18 34.37
N ARG A 286 48.22 4.12 34.77
CA ARG A 286 47.86 5.31 35.54
C ARG A 286 46.93 6.27 34.81
N GLN A 287 47.25 6.59 33.55
CA GLN A 287 46.38 7.42 32.70
C GLN A 287 45.01 6.77 32.47
N SER A 288 44.97 5.45 32.29
CA SER A 288 43.72 4.70 32.16
C SER A 288 42.87 4.78 33.43
N LEU A 289 43.47 4.55 34.61
CA LEU A 289 42.80 4.65 35.91
C LEU A 289 42.26 6.06 36.16
N LEU A 290 43.09 7.09 35.99
CA LEU A 290 42.67 8.49 36.11
C LEU A 290 41.48 8.84 35.22
N ARG A 291 41.52 8.41 33.95
CA ARG A 291 40.42 8.63 33.01
C ARG A 291 39.14 7.94 33.48
N ARG A 292 39.23 6.69 33.96
CA ARG A 292 38.09 5.93 34.48
C ARG A 292 37.52 6.56 35.75
N LEU A 293 38.37 7.02 36.67
CA LEU A 293 37.98 7.69 37.91
C LEU A 293 37.30 9.03 37.65
N ARG A 294 37.87 9.88 36.80
CA ARG A 294 37.26 11.17 36.42
C ARG A 294 35.88 10.97 35.80
N ARG A 295 35.75 10.00 34.89
CA ARG A 295 34.46 9.64 34.29
C ARG A 295 33.49 9.11 35.35
N ALA A 296 33.95 8.27 36.27
CA ALA A 296 33.10 7.70 37.32
C ALA A 296 32.61 8.77 38.31
N VAL A 297 33.48 9.70 38.70
CA VAL A 297 33.13 10.80 39.62
C VAL A 297 32.18 11.80 38.97
N ALA A 298 32.42 12.19 37.72
CA ALA A 298 31.50 13.06 36.97
C ALA A 298 30.11 12.44 36.77
N ALA A 299 30.04 11.11 36.80
CA ALA A 299 28.84 10.31 36.61
C ALA A 299 28.04 10.03 37.90
N LEU A 300 28.57 10.38 39.07
CA LEU A 300 27.90 10.10 40.35
C LEU A 300 26.55 10.83 40.44
N GLY A 301 25.50 10.08 40.75
CA GLY A 301 24.14 10.61 40.91
C GLY A 301 23.45 11.08 39.63
N THR A 302 24.07 10.92 38.45
CA THR A 302 23.54 11.45 37.18
C THR A 302 23.58 10.45 36.01
N ASN A 303 24.45 9.45 36.05
CA ASN A 303 24.81 8.66 34.86
C ASN A 303 23.91 7.46 34.57
N VAL A 304 23.05 7.06 35.50
CA VAL A 304 22.07 6.01 35.23
C VAL A 304 20.69 6.60 35.48
N ALA A 305 19.94 6.75 34.40
CA ALA A 305 18.52 7.08 34.47
C ALA A 305 17.83 6.13 35.47
N PRO A 306 16.82 6.61 36.22
CA PRO A 306 16.08 5.74 37.11
C PRO A 306 15.59 4.52 36.31
N VAL A 307 15.78 3.33 36.89
CA VAL A 307 15.25 2.11 36.28
C VAL A 307 13.74 2.31 36.21
N PRO A 308 13.13 2.23 35.02
CA PRO A 308 11.68 2.35 34.90
C PRO A 308 11.02 1.27 35.76
N GLU A 309 9.75 1.48 36.11
CA GLU A 309 8.99 0.43 36.80
C GLU A 309 9.03 -0.87 35.99
N GLU A 310 9.11 -1.99 36.70
CA GLU A 310 9.00 -3.30 36.08
C GLU A 310 7.64 -3.37 35.39
N PRO A 311 7.57 -3.73 34.10
CA PRO A 311 6.29 -3.76 33.41
C PRO A 311 5.39 -4.84 34.01
N ASP A 312 4.22 -4.44 34.50
CA ASP A 312 3.18 -5.33 35.04
C ASP A 312 2.54 -6.28 33.99
N ALA A 313 2.86 -6.08 32.70
CA ALA A 313 2.24 -6.83 31.63
C ALA A 313 2.81 -8.25 31.56
N ASP A 314 1.95 -9.26 31.74
CA ASP A 314 2.30 -10.65 31.47
C ASP A 314 2.48 -10.84 29.96
N LEU A 315 3.74 -10.81 29.53
CA LEU A 315 4.12 -11.03 28.14
C LEU A 315 3.64 -12.39 27.62
N ALA A 316 3.52 -13.41 28.49
CA ALA A 316 3.04 -14.72 28.08
C ALA A 316 1.56 -14.66 27.70
N ASP A 317 0.71 -14.01 28.52
CA ASP A 317 -0.71 -13.82 28.22
C ASP A 317 -0.92 -12.98 26.95
N LEU A 318 -0.17 -11.89 26.79
CA LEU A 318 -0.24 -11.05 25.58
C LEU A 318 0.20 -11.82 24.32
N THR A 319 1.25 -12.64 24.43
CA THR A 319 1.72 -13.49 23.32
C THR A 319 0.67 -14.53 22.95
N GLU A 320 0.03 -15.16 23.94
CA GLU A 320 -1.04 -16.12 23.73
C GLU A 320 -2.26 -15.45 23.09
N ARG A 321 -2.66 -14.27 23.56
CA ARG A 321 -3.77 -13.49 22.99
C ARG A 321 -3.50 -13.09 21.54
N ALA A 322 -2.31 -12.60 21.23
CA ALA A 322 -1.90 -12.27 19.86
C ALA A 322 -1.90 -13.50 18.94
N SER A 323 -1.45 -14.65 19.46
CA SER A 323 -1.46 -15.92 18.71
C SER A 323 -2.89 -16.40 18.43
N ARG A 324 -3.78 -16.31 19.42
CA ARG A 324 -5.20 -16.67 19.27
C ARG A 324 -5.91 -15.77 18.27
N SER A 325 -5.73 -14.46 18.35
CA SER A 325 -6.36 -13.52 17.41
C SER A 325 -5.82 -13.69 15.98
N GLN A 326 -4.52 -13.98 15.83
CA GLN A 326 -3.91 -14.33 14.54
C GLN A 326 -4.51 -15.61 13.95
N ALA A 327 -4.68 -16.65 14.75
CA ALA A 327 -5.29 -17.92 14.33
C ALA A 327 -6.76 -17.74 13.92
N ALA A 328 -7.53 -16.97 14.70
CA ALA A 328 -8.92 -16.64 14.38
C ALA A 328 -9.04 -15.87 13.07
N TYR A 329 -8.18 -14.87 12.84
CA TYR A 329 -8.08 -14.16 11.58
C TYR A 329 -7.77 -15.09 10.40
N HIS A 330 -6.83 -16.02 10.57
CA HIS A 330 -6.52 -16.99 9.52
C HIS A 330 -7.68 -17.94 9.21
N ALA A 331 -8.39 -18.41 10.23
CA ALA A 331 -9.54 -19.29 10.05
C ALA A 331 -10.67 -18.58 9.27
N ILE A 332 -11.02 -17.35 9.66
CA ILE A 332 -12.06 -16.58 8.95
C ILE A 332 -11.60 -16.17 7.55
N SER A 333 -10.33 -15.80 7.37
CA SER A 333 -9.78 -15.47 6.06
C SER A 333 -9.81 -16.69 5.13
N ALA A 334 -9.43 -17.88 5.61
CA ALA A 334 -9.45 -19.11 4.81
C ALA A 334 -10.88 -19.48 4.38
N LYS A 335 -11.86 -19.34 5.29
CA LYS A 335 -13.30 -19.52 4.98
C LYS A 335 -13.73 -18.64 3.82
N HIS A 336 -13.31 -17.38 3.78
CA HIS A 336 -13.71 -16.44 2.73
C HIS A 336 -12.87 -16.53 1.46
N SER A 337 -11.59 -16.87 1.53
CA SER A 337 -10.78 -17.17 0.34
C SER A 337 -11.33 -18.37 -0.44
N ALA A 338 -11.86 -19.38 0.26
CA ALA A 338 -12.52 -20.53 -0.38
C ALA A 338 -13.86 -20.15 -1.07
N ALA A 339 -14.47 -19.02 -0.73
CA ALA A 339 -15.76 -18.59 -1.26
C ALA A 339 -15.69 -17.98 -2.68
N GLY A 340 -14.47 -17.77 -3.21
CA GLY A 340 -14.20 -17.27 -4.56
C GLY A 340 -14.20 -15.74 -4.67
N GLY A 341 -13.53 -15.23 -5.71
CA GLY A 341 -13.55 -13.82 -6.10
C GLY A 341 -14.79 -13.45 -6.92
N LEU A 342 -14.74 -12.28 -7.57
CA LEU A 342 -15.76 -11.90 -8.57
C LEU A 342 -15.52 -12.70 -9.87
N ASP A 343 -16.56 -13.35 -10.38
CA ASP A 343 -16.59 -13.95 -11.71
C ASP A 343 -17.04 -12.90 -12.73
N MET A 344 -16.10 -12.04 -13.11
CA MET A 344 -16.32 -10.98 -14.08
C MET A 344 -16.55 -11.58 -15.48
N LEU A 345 -15.75 -12.57 -15.86
CA LEU A 345 -15.87 -13.21 -17.17
C LEU A 345 -17.26 -13.84 -17.37
N GLY A 346 -17.74 -14.59 -16.38
CA GLY A 346 -19.07 -15.19 -16.39
C GLY A 346 -20.18 -14.13 -16.45
N ALA A 347 -20.05 -13.04 -15.69
CA ALA A 347 -20.99 -11.94 -15.72
C ALA A 347 -21.08 -11.26 -17.11
N VAL A 348 -19.94 -11.04 -17.77
CA VAL A 348 -19.90 -10.47 -19.13
C VAL A 348 -20.51 -11.41 -20.15
N ARG A 349 -20.16 -12.70 -20.11
CA ARG A 349 -20.74 -13.72 -21.01
C ARG A 349 -22.26 -13.82 -20.84
N SER A 350 -22.74 -13.86 -19.59
CA SER A 350 -24.17 -13.88 -19.26
C SER A 350 -24.88 -12.63 -19.80
N ALA A 351 -24.30 -11.44 -19.59
CA ALA A 351 -24.85 -10.19 -20.08
C ALA A 351 -24.91 -10.13 -21.62
N ALA A 352 -23.85 -10.57 -22.31
CA ALA A 352 -23.81 -10.61 -23.77
C ALA A 352 -24.89 -11.54 -24.35
N ASN A 353 -25.03 -12.75 -23.79
CA ASN A 353 -26.06 -13.71 -24.20
C ASN A 353 -27.48 -13.18 -23.96
N ARG A 354 -27.73 -12.51 -22.83
CA ARG A 354 -29.04 -11.87 -22.54
C ARG A 354 -29.40 -10.77 -23.53
N LEU A 355 -28.39 -10.10 -24.09
CA LEU A 355 -28.54 -9.10 -25.14
C LEU A 355 -28.70 -9.70 -26.54
N GLY A 356 -28.74 -11.04 -26.65
CA GLY A 356 -28.92 -11.76 -27.91
C GLY A 356 -27.68 -11.75 -28.80
N LEU A 357 -26.49 -11.60 -28.20
CA LEU A 357 -25.21 -11.75 -28.89
C LEU A 357 -24.75 -13.20 -28.81
N ASP A 358 -24.12 -13.68 -29.89
CA ASP A 358 -23.52 -15.00 -29.94
C ASP A 358 -21.99 -14.90 -29.94
N GLU A 359 -21.34 -15.87 -29.31
CA GLU A 359 -19.88 -16.02 -29.38
C GLU A 359 -19.49 -16.33 -30.83
N SER A 360 -18.62 -15.50 -31.42
CA SER A 360 -18.18 -15.64 -32.80
C SER A 360 -16.68 -15.48 -32.94
N ARG A 361 -16.10 -16.29 -33.83
CA ARG A 361 -14.70 -16.14 -34.26
C ARG A 361 -14.53 -15.13 -35.39
N SER A 362 -15.60 -14.79 -36.12
CA SER A 362 -15.52 -13.83 -37.23
C SER A 362 -15.24 -12.40 -36.75
N GLY A 363 -15.56 -12.08 -35.49
CA GLY A 363 -15.29 -10.77 -34.92
C GLY A 363 -13.82 -10.50 -34.57
N LEU A 364 -12.91 -11.46 -34.81
CA LEU A 364 -11.50 -11.37 -34.43
C LEU A 364 -10.58 -11.62 -35.63
N LEU A 365 -9.48 -10.89 -35.65
CA LEU A 365 -8.38 -11.10 -36.58
C LEU A 365 -7.58 -12.36 -36.21
N SER A 366 -6.96 -12.97 -37.22
CA SER A 366 -6.06 -14.12 -37.03
C SER A 366 -4.77 -13.77 -36.28
N TRP A 367 -4.40 -12.49 -36.26
CA TRP A 367 -3.24 -11.94 -35.57
C TRP A 367 -3.64 -10.90 -34.50
N ARG A 368 -2.91 -10.87 -33.38
CA ARG A 368 -3.07 -9.91 -32.27
C ARG A 368 -1.84 -9.88 -31.39
N GLU A 369 -1.64 -8.79 -30.66
CA GLU A 369 -0.52 -8.65 -29.72
C GLU A 369 -0.84 -9.13 -28.30
N VAL A 370 -2.11 -9.08 -27.88
CA VAL A 370 -2.52 -9.50 -26.54
C VAL A 370 -2.28 -11.00 -26.34
N ARG A 371 -1.64 -11.36 -25.22
CA ARG A 371 -1.31 -12.75 -24.89
C ARG A 371 -2.48 -13.53 -24.29
N TRP A 372 -3.48 -12.83 -23.77
CA TRP A 372 -4.65 -13.42 -23.14
C TRP A 372 -5.66 -13.91 -24.19
N PRO A 373 -6.45 -14.96 -23.88
CA PRO A 373 -7.54 -15.39 -24.75
C PRO A 373 -8.53 -14.24 -24.97
N VAL A 374 -8.93 -14.05 -26.23
CA VAL A 374 -9.92 -13.05 -26.65
C VAL A 374 -11.16 -13.78 -27.17
N THR A 375 -12.33 -13.41 -26.65
CA THR A 375 -13.63 -13.94 -27.09
C THR A 375 -14.47 -12.79 -27.64
N ALA A 376 -15.04 -12.91 -28.83
CA ALA A 376 -15.94 -11.88 -29.38
C ALA A 376 -17.41 -12.33 -29.33
N PHE A 377 -18.28 -11.44 -28.87
CA PHE A 377 -19.73 -11.56 -28.91
C PHE A 377 -20.27 -10.53 -29.88
N ILE A 378 -20.84 -10.98 -31.00
CA ILE A 378 -21.35 -10.09 -32.05
C ILE A 378 -22.83 -10.36 -32.32
N PRO A 379 -23.57 -9.36 -32.81
CA PRO A 379 -24.96 -9.57 -33.20
C PRO A 379 -25.03 -10.64 -34.29
N PRO A 380 -26.02 -11.55 -34.25
CA PRO A 380 -26.20 -12.53 -35.31
C PRO A 380 -26.44 -11.79 -36.64
N PRO A 381 -25.89 -12.28 -37.76
CA PRO A 381 -26.12 -11.68 -39.06
C PRO A 381 -27.62 -11.62 -39.33
N HIS A 382 -28.12 -10.45 -39.73
CA HIS A 382 -29.51 -10.28 -40.13
C HIS A 382 -29.86 -11.31 -41.22
N ARG A 383 -30.57 -12.38 -40.87
CA ARG A 383 -31.28 -13.19 -41.86
C ARG A 383 -32.40 -12.30 -42.39
N ALA A 384 -32.19 -11.70 -43.56
CA ALA A 384 -33.27 -11.07 -44.29
C ALA A 384 -34.42 -12.10 -44.40
N PRO A 385 -35.68 -11.70 -44.17
CA PRO A 385 -36.79 -12.60 -44.44
C PRO A 385 -36.67 -13.04 -45.89
N LEU A 386 -36.63 -14.35 -46.11
CA LEU A 386 -36.72 -14.94 -47.45
C LEU A 386 -38.05 -14.50 -48.03
N VAL A 387 -38.06 -13.41 -48.79
CA VAL A 387 -39.19 -13.05 -49.63
C VAL A 387 -39.23 -14.14 -50.70
N ARG A 388 -40.08 -15.15 -50.45
CA ARG A 388 -40.49 -16.12 -51.46
C ARG A 388 -41.16 -15.29 -52.56
N ARG A 389 -40.42 -15.02 -53.64
CA ARG A 389 -41.03 -14.58 -54.89
C ARG A 389 -41.80 -15.77 -55.42
N ASP A 390 -43.07 -15.86 -55.07
CA ASP A 390 -44.01 -16.66 -55.83
C ASP A 390 -44.07 -16.05 -57.24
N ARG A 391 -43.50 -16.78 -58.20
CA ARG A 391 -43.77 -16.57 -59.62
C ARG A 391 -45.10 -17.24 -59.89
N GLY A 392 -46.16 -16.44 -59.97
CA GLY A 392 -47.45 -16.78 -60.57
C GLY A 392 -47.69 -15.85 -61.74
#